data_AF-A0A2J6J8B6-F1
#
_entry.id   AF-A0A2J6J8B6-F1
#
_cell.length_a   1.000
_cell.length_b   1.000
_cell.length_c   1.000
_cell.angle_alpha   90.00
_cell.angle_beta   90.00
_cell.angle_gamma   90.00
#
_symmetry.space_group_name_H-M   'P 1'
#
loop_
_entity.id
_entity.type
_entity.pdbx_description
1 polymer ?
#
loop_
_entity_poly.entity_id
_entity_poly.type
_entity_poly.pdbx_seq_one_letter_code
_entity_poly.pdbx_strand_id
1 'polypeptide(L)'
;MVRYCRVGAACLMLLCLLAGNSWADCGHHHGDFSFHSQQATDDQLSMLAMATGEGQPVAKKTVQSGSSLQRWHKYLGYGTVLLAGTTAATKSNESLHESLAYATAAGALSTVVTGMAGHGHRFDLSEGLFTRDNLHIAMGTLGAVLLTTGVAIADDGKESSHSGLAVGGGALMTLGIIDIVW
;
A
#
# COMPACT_ATOMS: atom_id res chain seq x y z
N MET A 1 -33.51 -6.29 -16.03
CA MET A 1 -32.71 -5.63 -14.96
C MET A 1 -31.34 -6.27 -14.95
N VAL A 2 -30.34 -5.52 -15.37
CA VAL A 2 -28.99 -5.96 -15.72
C VAL A 2 -28.11 -5.81 -14.47
N ARG A 3 -27.61 -6.92 -13.90
CA ARG A 3 -26.58 -6.93 -12.86
C ARG A 3 -25.21 -7.11 -13.54
N TYR A 4 -24.58 -6.01 -13.91
CA TYR A 4 -23.15 -5.95 -14.24
C TYR A 4 -22.47 -5.03 -13.21
N CYS A 5 -21.17 -5.24 -13.03
CA CYS A 5 -20.25 -4.60 -12.07
C CYS A 5 -20.30 -5.14 -10.63
N ARG A 6 -19.36 -6.04 -10.33
CA ARG A 6 -18.46 -5.97 -9.15
C ARG A 6 -17.38 -7.06 -9.20
N VAL A 7 -16.72 -7.24 -10.35
CA VAL A 7 -15.37 -7.81 -10.36
C VAL A 7 -14.44 -6.60 -10.34
N GLY A 8 -14.35 -5.96 -9.16
CA GLY A 8 -13.60 -4.72 -8.96
C GLY A 8 -12.10 -4.98 -9.05
N ALA A 9 -11.37 -4.02 -9.64
CA ALA A 9 -9.93 -3.70 -9.65
C ALA A 9 -8.90 -4.74 -9.14
N ALA A 10 -9.15 -5.43 -8.02
CA ALA A 10 -8.31 -6.48 -7.45
C ALA A 10 -8.04 -7.64 -8.43
N CYS A 11 -9.03 -8.04 -9.23
CA CYS A 11 -8.84 -9.10 -10.23
C CYS A 11 -7.88 -8.67 -11.35
N LEU A 12 -7.93 -7.39 -11.75
CA LEU A 12 -7.08 -6.83 -12.79
C LEU A 12 -5.64 -6.62 -12.31
N MET A 13 -5.45 -6.20 -11.04
CA MET A 13 -4.10 -6.07 -10.45
C MET A 13 -3.40 -7.41 -10.23
N LEU A 14 -4.15 -8.46 -9.86
CA LEU A 14 -3.61 -9.81 -9.65
C LEU A 14 -3.16 -10.45 -10.97
N LEU A 15 -3.84 -10.17 -12.08
CA LEU A 15 -3.45 -10.59 -13.42
C LEU A 15 -2.15 -9.91 -13.91
N CYS A 16 -1.90 -8.66 -13.54
CA CYS A 16 -0.65 -7.96 -13.89
C CYS A 16 0.57 -8.50 -13.13
N LEU A 17 0.40 -8.92 -11.88
CA LEU A 17 1.47 -9.53 -11.07
C LEU A 17 1.93 -10.90 -11.60
N LEU A 18 1.04 -11.67 -12.21
CA LEU A 18 1.35 -13.01 -12.73
C LEU A 18 1.92 -13.02 -14.16
N ALA A 19 1.77 -11.92 -14.91
CA ALA A 19 2.15 -11.85 -16.32
C ALA A 19 3.60 -11.41 -16.59
N GLY A 20 4.37 -11.02 -15.57
CA GLY A 20 5.79 -10.67 -15.74
C GLY A 20 6.06 -9.42 -16.59
N ASN A 21 5.05 -8.59 -16.86
CA ASN A 21 5.16 -7.39 -17.68
C ASN A 21 5.59 -6.16 -16.86
N SER A 22 6.36 -5.26 -17.47
CA SER A 22 6.74 -3.97 -16.90
C SER A 22 5.52 -3.05 -16.76
N TRP A 23 5.37 -2.40 -15.59
CA TRP A 23 4.19 -1.65 -15.17
C TRP A 23 3.93 -0.35 -15.96
N ALA A 24 4.84 0.04 -16.85
CA ALA A 24 4.71 1.25 -17.67
C ALA A 24 3.49 1.21 -18.61
N ASP A 25 3.00 0.02 -18.99
CA ASP A 25 1.85 -0.12 -19.90
C ASP A 25 0.48 -0.06 -19.22
N CYS A 26 0.40 -0.19 -17.88
CA CYS A 26 -0.90 -0.23 -17.17
C CYS A 26 -1.39 1.13 -16.65
N GLY A 27 -0.56 2.18 -16.74
CA GLY A 27 -0.84 3.50 -16.16
C GLY A 27 -1.72 4.44 -16.99
N HIS A 28 -2.25 4.01 -18.15
CA HIS A 28 -2.94 4.92 -19.06
C HIS A 28 -4.45 5.12 -18.79
N HIS A 29 -5.02 4.46 -17.78
CA HIS A 29 -6.40 4.66 -17.39
C HIS A 29 -6.54 4.70 -15.86
N HIS A 30 -7.35 5.64 -15.35
CA HIS A 30 -7.59 6.07 -13.96
C HIS A 30 -6.59 7.14 -13.49
N GLY A 31 -6.90 8.43 -13.40
CA GLY A 31 -8.14 9.10 -12.98
C GLY A 31 -7.87 9.79 -11.64
N ASP A 32 -7.80 11.12 -11.64
CA ASP A 32 -7.35 12.00 -10.57
C ASP A 32 -7.93 11.70 -9.17
N PHE A 33 -7.07 11.36 -8.21
CA PHE A 33 -7.37 11.40 -6.78
C PHE A 33 -6.59 12.57 -6.15
N SER A 34 -7.16 13.77 -6.22
CA SER A 34 -6.58 14.97 -5.62
C SER A 34 -6.81 14.98 -4.10
N PHE A 35 -5.75 14.71 -3.33
CA PHE A 35 -5.72 14.98 -1.89
C PHE A 35 -5.49 16.50 -1.69
N HIS A 36 -6.57 17.24 -1.47
CA HIS A 36 -6.54 18.68 -1.20
C HIS A 36 -6.60 18.92 0.31
N SER A 37 -5.46 18.77 1.01
CA SER A 37 -5.30 19.21 2.39
C SER A 37 -3.82 19.17 2.77
N GLN A 38 -3.06 20.22 2.45
CA GLN A 38 -1.82 20.63 3.12
C GLN A 38 -1.09 21.81 2.45
N GLN A 39 -1.56 22.30 1.30
CA GLN A 39 -0.86 23.36 0.54
C GLN A 39 -0.92 24.76 1.19
N ALA A 40 -1.80 25.01 2.17
CA ALA A 40 -2.01 26.35 2.71
C ALA A 40 -0.91 26.84 3.69
N THR A 41 -0.06 25.96 4.24
CA THR A 41 0.98 26.37 5.20
C THR A 41 2.33 26.68 4.56
N ASP A 42 2.62 26.10 3.39
CA ASP A 42 3.92 26.25 2.74
C ASP A 42 4.01 27.52 1.88
N ASP A 43 2.87 28.00 1.37
CA ASP A 43 2.79 29.24 0.57
C ASP A 43 3.06 30.49 1.43
N GLN A 44 2.64 30.48 2.70
CA GLN A 44 2.89 31.60 3.63
C GLN A 44 4.37 31.75 3.99
N LEU A 45 5.07 30.62 4.21
CA LEU A 45 6.51 30.63 4.47
C LEU A 45 7.31 31.06 3.24
N SER A 46 6.87 30.63 2.06
CA SER A 46 7.51 30.99 0.79
C SER A 46 7.34 32.47 0.46
N MET A 47 6.18 33.06 0.75
CA MET A 47 5.98 34.51 0.60
C MET A 47 6.80 35.34 1.60
N LEU A 48 6.99 34.86 2.83
CA LEU A 48 7.84 35.55 3.81
C LEU A 48 9.33 35.51 3.42
N ALA A 49 9.77 34.42 2.79
CA ALA A 49 11.13 34.28 2.25
C ALA A 49 11.37 35.12 0.98
N MET A 50 10.32 35.50 0.23
CA MET A 50 10.42 36.40 -0.92
C MET A 50 10.59 37.88 -0.53
N ALA A 51 10.28 38.25 0.73
CA ALA A 51 10.45 39.62 1.22
C ALA A 51 11.90 39.96 1.62
N THR A 52 12.78 38.96 1.70
CA THR A 52 14.20 39.12 2.01
C THR A 52 15.02 38.69 0.79
N GLY A 53 15.16 39.59 -0.17
CA GLY A 53 15.87 39.30 -1.42
C GLY A 53 17.35 38.99 -1.21
N GLU A 54 17.84 37.96 -1.89
CA GLU A 54 19.01 37.97 -2.78
C GLU A 54 18.88 36.79 -3.76
N GLY A 55 19.06 37.05 -5.06
CA GLY A 55 18.72 36.12 -6.12
C GLY A 55 19.74 35.01 -6.34
N GLN A 56 19.24 33.82 -6.67
CA GLN A 56 19.88 32.88 -7.61
C GLN A 56 18.81 32.00 -8.29
N PRO A 57 18.81 31.85 -9.63
CA PRO A 57 17.98 30.88 -10.31
C PRO A 57 18.71 29.53 -10.34
N VAL A 58 18.42 28.64 -9.39
CA VAL A 58 18.94 27.27 -9.39
C VAL A 58 17.78 26.28 -9.40
N ALA A 59 17.78 25.46 -10.45
CA ALA A 59 16.86 24.39 -10.78
C ALA A 59 16.11 23.76 -9.59
N LYS A 60 14.77 23.72 -9.69
CA LYS A 60 13.90 22.88 -8.86
C LYS A 60 14.32 21.42 -9.05
N LYS A 61 15.20 20.94 -8.18
CA LYS A 61 15.67 19.55 -8.16
C LYS A 61 14.50 18.69 -7.66
N THR A 62 14.03 17.78 -8.50
CA THR A 62 13.07 16.71 -8.20
C THR A 62 13.64 15.73 -7.17
N VAL A 63 13.85 16.17 -5.92
CA VAL A 63 14.49 15.38 -4.84
C VAL A 63 13.55 15.12 -3.66
N GLN A 64 12.34 15.68 -3.65
CA GLN A 64 11.41 15.52 -2.51
C GLN A 64 10.40 14.38 -2.63
N SER A 65 10.16 13.83 -3.83
CA SER A 65 9.13 12.78 -4.02
C SER A 65 9.52 11.44 -3.37
N GLY A 66 10.78 10.99 -3.52
CA GLY A 66 11.24 9.72 -2.98
C GLY A 66 11.21 9.65 -1.45
N SER A 67 11.62 10.72 -0.75
CA SER A 67 11.66 10.72 0.72
C SER A 67 10.27 10.78 1.38
N SER A 68 9.27 11.33 0.69
CA SER A 68 7.89 11.37 1.18
C SER A 68 7.22 10.01 1.04
N LEU A 69 7.30 9.39 -0.15
CA LEU A 69 6.71 8.06 -0.39
C LEU A 69 7.31 6.98 0.52
N GLN A 70 8.62 7.03 0.79
CA GLN A 70 9.28 6.11 1.71
C GLN A 70 8.77 6.26 3.15
N ARG A 71 8.55 7.52 3.62
CA ARG A 71 7.96 7.78 4.94
C ARG A 71 6.51 7.30 5.01
N TRP A 72 5.72 7.57 3.97
CA TRP A 72 4.33 7.10 3.89
C TRP A 72 4.24 5.58 3.90
N HIS A 73 5.05 4.89 3.10
CA HIS A 73 5.13 3.43 3.12
C HIS A 73 5.41 2.89 4.52
N LYS A 74 6.37 3.49 5.24
CA LYS A 74 6.69 3.09 6.62
C LYS A 74 5.51 3.27 7.58
N TYR A 75 4.86 4.43 7.56
CA TYR A 75 3.70 4.69 8.44
C TYR A 75 2.49 3.82 8.09
N LEU A 76 2.21 3.64 6.79
CA LEU A 76 1.15 2.77 6.31
C LEU A 76 1.41 1.31 6.68
N GLY A 77 2.67 0.85 6.59
CA GLY A 77 3.06 -0.50 7.01
C GLY A 77 2.76 -0.77 8.47
N TYR A 78 3.30 0.05 9.39
CA TYR A 78 3.03 -0.11 10.83
C TYR A 78 1.55 0.07 11.17
N GLY A 79 0.89 1.07 10.56
CA GLY A 79 -0.54 1.32 10.77
C GLY A 79 -1.40 0.15 10.32
N THR A 80 -1.09 -0.47 9.18
CA THR A 80 -1.82 -1.63 8.66
C THR A 80 -1.63 -2.85 9.54
N VAL A 81 -0.43 -3.13 10.03
CA VAL A 81 -0.21 -4.28 10.95
C VAL A 81 -0.95 -4.07 12.27
N LEU A 82 -0.94 -2.86 12.82
CA LEU A 82 -1.74 -2.52 13.99
C LEU A 82 -3.24 -2.74 13.72
N LEU A 83 -3.73 -2.27 12.57
CA LEU A 83 -5.13 -2.39 12.17
C LEU A 83 -5.54 -3.85 11.90
N ALA A 84 -4.64 -4.68 11.36
CA ALA A 84 -4.85 -6.11 11.22
C ALA A 84 -5.00 -6.79 12.59
N GLY A 85 -4.18 -6.40 13.56
CA GLY A 85 -4.29 -6.87 14.94
C GLY A 85 -5.63 -6.48 15.58
N THR A 86 -6.08 -5.23 15.41
CA THR A 86 -7.40 -4.79 15.93
C THR A 86 -8.56 -5.46 15.20
N THR A 87 -8.45 -5.68 13.89
CA THR A 87 -9.43 -6.46 13.11
C THR A 87 -9.56 -7.88 13.65
N ALA A 88 -8.44 -8.55 13.91
CA ALA A 88 -8.44 -9.90 14.48
C ALA A 88 -9.07 -9.94 15.89
N ALA A 89 -8.83 -8.91 16.71
CA ALA A 89 -9.36 -8.81 18.07
C ALA A 89 -10.85 -8.50 18.14
N THR A 90 -11.46 -8.00 17.06
CA THR A 90 -12.84 -7.49 17.06
C THR A 90 -13.88 -8.48 16.52
N LYS A 91 -13.48 -9.76 16.37
CA LYS A 91 -14.31 -10.87 15.88
C LYS A 91 -15.70 -10.97 16.52
N SER A 92 -15.90 -10.53 17.76
CA SER A 92 -17.19 -10.60 18.47
C SER A 92 -18.20 -9.52 18.05
N ASN A 93 -17.78 -8.47 17.34
CA ASN A 93 -18.65 -7.41 16.83
C ASN A 93 -18.57 -7.38 15.31
N GLU A 94 -19.57 -7.95 14.65
CA GLU A 94 -19.60 -8.17 13.20
C GLU A 94 -19.39 -6.89 12.39
N SER A 95 -20.16 -5.82 12.65
CA SER A 95 -20.03 -4.56 11.90
C SER A 95 -18.67 -3.87 12.10
N LEU A 96 -18.12 -3.96 13.31
CA LEU A 96 -16.80 -3.39 13.61
C LEU A 96 -15.67 -4.23 13.01
N HIS A 97 -15.79 -5.56 13.04
CA HIS A 97 -14.86 -6.48 12.39
C HIS A 97 -14.84 -6.27 10.87
N GLU A 98 -16.01 -6.19 10.24
CA GLU A 98 -16.16 -5.98 8.81
C GLU A 98 -15.54 -4.64 8.37
N SER A 99 -15.90 -3.54 9.05
CA SER A 99 -15.36 -2.21 8.71
C SER A 99 -13.83 -2.14 8.91
N LEU A 100 -13.30 -2.72 9.97
CA LEU A 100 -11.85 -2.81 10.19
C LEU A 100 -11.16 -3.73 9.18
N ALA A 101 -11.81 -4.81 8.75
CA ALA A 101 -11.29 -5.71 7.72
C ALA A 101 -11.14 -4.98 6.38
N TYR A 102 -12.15 -4.23 5.96
CA TYR A 102 -12.08 -3.39 4.76
C TYR A 102 -11.00 -2.31 4.86
N ALA A 103 -10.92 -1.63 6.02
CA ALA A 103 -9.89 -0.62 6.25
C ALA A 103 -8.47 -1.23 6.24
N THR A 104 -8.29 -2.42 6.81
CA THR A 104 -7.02 -3.16 6.80
C THR A 104 -6.63 -3.58 5.39
N ALA A 105 -7.57 -4.10 4.59
CA ALA A 105 -7.30 -4.45 3.20
C ALA A 105 -6.89 -3.22 2.37
N ALA A 106 -7.61 -2.10 2.52
CA ALA A 106 -7.25 -0.84 1.86
C ALA A 106 -5.87 -0.33 2.30
N GLY A 107 -5.55 -0.41 3.60
CA GLY A 107 -4.24 -0.07 4.15
C GLY A 107 -3.13 -0.97 3.60
N ALA A 108 -3.37 -2.27 3.49
CA ALA A 108 -2.43 -3.24 2.95
C ALA A 108 -2.09 -2.96 1.49
N LEU A 109 -3.11 -2.74 0.66
CA LEU A 109 -2.93 -2.35 -0.74
C LEU A 109 -2.17 -1.02 -0.85
N SER A 110 -2.53 -0.02 -0.03
CA SER A 110 -1.83 1.28 -0.01
C SER A 110 -0.36 1.14 0.39
N THR A 111 -0.06 0.25 1.33
CA THR A 111 1.30 -0.07 1.76
C THR A 111 2.12 -0.65 0.61
N VAL A 112 1.55 -1.63 -0.13
CA VAL A 112 2.22 -2.23 -1.30
C VAL A 112 2.45 -1.18 -2.39
N VAL A 113 1.43 -0.39 -2.74
CA VAL A 113 1.54 0.64 -3.79
C VAL A 113 2.62 1.67 -3.45
N THR A 114 2.61 2.20 -2.22
CA THR A 114 3.64 3.17 -1.79
C THR A 114 5.02 2.53 -1.67
N GLY A 115 5.09 1.25 -1.30
CA GLY A 115 6.34 0.47 -1.27
C GLY A 115 6.95 0.31 -2.64
N MET A 116 6.16 -0.13 -3.62
CA MET A 116 6.59 -0.28 -5.01
C MET A 116 7.00 1.06 -5.62
N ALA A 117 6.22 2.12 -5.41
CA ALA A 117 6.55 3.45 -5.92
C ALA A 117 7.83 4.03 -5.29
N GLY A 118 8.08 3.77 -4.00
CA GLY A 118 9.24 4.32 -3.28
C GLY A 118 10.50 3.45 -3.32
N HIS A 119 10.37 2.14 -3.53
CA HIS A 119 11.43 1.15 -3.35
C HIS A 119 11.52 0.09 -4.46
N GLY A 120 10.67 0.13 -5.49
CA GLY A 120 10.62 -0.93 -6.52
C GLY A 120 11.95 -1.20 -7.23
N HIS A 121 12.84 -0.20 -7.31
CA HIS A 121 14.19 -0.34 -7.86
C HIS A 121 15.12 -1.26 -7.03
N ARG A 122 14.73 -1.62 -5.80
CA ARG A 122 15.47 -2.53 -4.92
C ARG A 122 15.08 -4.00 -5.11
N PHE A 123 14.06 -4.27 -5.93
CA PHE A 123 13.67 -5.62 -6.27
C PHE A 123 14.56 -6.15 -7.39
N ASP A 124 15.45 -7.09 -7.05
CA ASP A 124 16.36 -7.70 -8.02
C ASP A 124 16.52 -9.20 -7.76
N LEU A 125 15.81 -10.02 -8.52
CA LEU A 125 15.86 -11.48 -8.39
C LEU A 125 17.21 -12.10 -8.78
N SER A 126 18.08 -11.36 -9.46
CA SER A 126 19.43 -11.85 -9.80
C SER A 126 20.33 -11.97 -8.56
N GLU A 127 20.05 -11.19 -7.51
CA GLU A 127 20.70 -11.30 -6.21
C GLU A 127 20.16 -12.45 -5.35
N GLY A 128 19.08 -13.12 -5.80
CA GLY A 128 18.43 -14.24 -5.13
C GLY A 128 17.22 -13.85 -4.29
N LEU A 129 16.25 -14.77 -4.15
CA LEU A 129 14.97 -14.49 -3.49
C LEU A 129 15.09 -14.17 -1.99
N PHE A 130 16.11 -14.72 -1.33
CA PHE A 130 16.30 -14.60 0.12
C PHE A 130 17.20 -13.43 0.52
N THR A 131 17.48 -12.49 -0.38
CA THR A 131 18.04 -11.19 0.04
C THR A 131 16.99 -10.44 0.86
N ARG A 132 17.46 -9.57 1.74
CA ARG A 132 16.60 -8.82 2.65
C ARG A 132 15.51 -8.03 1.91
N ASP A 133 15.88 -7.36 0.81
CA ASP A 133 14.95 -6.53 0.05
C ASP A 133 13.93 -7.37 -0.73
N ASN A 134 14.36 -8.46 -1.38
CA ASN A 134 13.44 -9.34 -2.09
C ASN A 134 12.48 -10.06 -1.15
N LEU A 135 12.98 -10.50 0.02
CA LEU A 135 12.17 -11.14 1.03
C LEU A 135 11.12 -10.18 1.60
N HIS A 136 11.51 -8.95 1.94
CA HIS A 136 10.59 -7.90 2.38
C HIS A 136 9.46 -7.67 1.37
N ILE A 137 9.83 -7.44 0.11
CA ILE A 137 8.88 -7.14 -0.97
C ILE A 137 7.96 -8.34 -1.21
N ALA A 138 8.50 -9.56 -1.24
CA ALA A 138 7.73 -10.78 -1.44
C ALA A 138 6.75 -11.05 -0.28
N MET A 139 7.22 -11.01 0.97
CA MET A 139 6.39 -11.25 2.15
C MET A 139 5.32 -10.17 2.31
N GLY A 140 5.69 -8.89 2.14
CA GLY A 140 4.75 -7.78 2.22
C GLY A 140 3.66 -7.84 1.15
N THR A 141 4.04 -8.11 -0.11
CA THR A 141 3.09 -8.21 -1.23
C THR A 141 2.21 -9.44 -1.13
N LEU A 142 2.79 -10.62 -0.86
CA LEU A 142 2.03 -11.86 -0.68
C LEU A 142 1.09 -11.77 0.53
N GLY A 143 1.57 -11.18 1.62
CA GLY A 143 0.75 -10.93 2.81
C GLY A 143 -0.46 -10.05 2.51
N ALA A 144 -0.27 -8.95 1.77
CA ALA A 144 -1.37 -8.07 1.36
C ALA A 144 -2.38 -8.78 0.44
N VAL A 145 -1.91 -9.60 -0.50
CA VAL A 145 -2.78 -10.40 -1.38
C VAL A 145 -3.62 -11.39 -0.58
N LEU A 146 -3.00 -12.15 0.32
CA LEU A 146 -3.71 -13.11 1.16
C LEU A 146 -4.73 -12.43 2.08
N LEU A 147 -4.34 -11.29 2.67
CA LEU A 147 -5.23 -10.51 3.53
C LEU A 147 -6.45 -10.01 2.76
N THR A 148 -6.23 -9.37 1.63
CA THR A 148 -7.31 -8.84 0.77
C THR A 148 -8.20 -9.95 0.23
N THR A 149 -7.60 -11.10 -0.12
CA THR A 149 -8.36 -12.29 -0.56
C THR A 149 -9.22 -12.84 0.56
N GLY A 150 -8.74 -12.83 1.80
CA GLY A 150 -9.56 -13.15 2.97
C GLY A 150 -10.81 -12.29 3.05
N VAL A 151 -10.66 -10.95 2.93
CA VAL A 151 -11.80 -10.02 2.93
C VAL A 151 -12.76 -10.28 1.77
N ALA A 152 -12.24 -10.50 0.56
CA ALA A 152 -13.09 -10.79 -0.61
C ALA A 152 -13.89 -12.10 -0.47
N ILE A 153 -13.27 -13.16 0.08
CA ILE A 153 -13.96 -14.44 0.32
C ILE A 153 -15.03 -14.31 1.41
N ALA A 154 -14.79 -13.47 2.43
CA ALA A 154 -15.79 -13.17 3.44
C ALA A 154 -17.01 -12.46 2.82
N ASP A 155 -16.80 -11.49 1.93
CA ASP A 155 -17.88 -10.75 1.24
C ASP A 155 -18.74 -11.66 0.34
N ASP A 156 -18.13 -12.69 -0.25
CA ASP A 156 -18.80 -13.73 -1.04
C ASP A 156 -19.62 -14.74 -0.20
N GLY A 157 -19.65 -14.61 1.13
CA GLY A 157 -20.37 -15.51 2.04
C GLY A 157 -19.74 -16.90 2.22
N LYS A 158 -18.43 -17.04 1.96
CA LYS A 158 -17.68 -18.29 2.13
C LYS A 158 -17.01 -18.34 3.51
N GLU A 159 -17.65 -19.01 4.45
CA GLU A 159 -17.30 -18.92 5.88
C GLU A 159 -16.02 -19.66 6.30
N SER A 160 -15.60 -20.71 5.60
CA SER A 160 -14.63 -21.65 6.18
C SER A 160 -13.16 -21.24 6.04
N SER A 161 -12.80 -20.27 5.18
CA SER A 161 -11.38 -20.04 4.82
C SER A 161 -10.92 -18.57 4.89
N HIS A 162 -11.85 -17.61 5.02
CA HIS A 162 -11.52 -16.18 4.98
C HIS A 162 -10.58 -15.77 6.13
N SER A 163 -10.82 -16.29 7.34
CA SER A 163 -10.04 -15.93 8.53
C SER A 163 -8.61 -16.45 8.47
N GLY A 164 -8.40 -17.68 7.97
CA GLY A 164 -7.06 -18.25 7.81
C GLY A 164 -6.20 -17.45 6.83
N LEU A 165 -6.79 -17.04 5.70
CA LEU A 165 -6.13 -16.20 4.71
C LEU A 165 -5.84 -14.79 5.23
N ALA A 166 -6.82 -14.18 5.92
CA ALA A 166 -6.67 -12.85 6.51
C ALA A 166 -5.57 -12.82 7.59
N VAL A 167 -5.59 -13.78 8.52
CA VAL A 167 -4.60 -13.89 9.60
C VAL A 167 -3.23 -14.26 9.04
N GLY A 168 -3.15 -15.22 8.11
CA GLY A 168 -1.89 -15.59 7.46
C GLY A 168 -1.28 -14.43 6.67
N GLY A 169 -2.12 -13.67 5.96
CA GLY A 169 -1.71 -12.46 5.25
C GLY A 169 -1.16 -11.39 6.19
N GLY A 170 -1.89 -11.08 7.27
CA GLY A 170 -1.44 -10.13 8.29
C GLY A 170 -0.14 -10.55 8.99
N ALA A 171 0.04 -11.85 9.25
CA ALA A 171 1.28 -12.39 9.79
C ALA A 171 2.47 -12.22 8.82
N LEU A 172 2.30 -12.53 7.53
CA LEU A 172 3.34 -12.32 6.52
C LEU A 172 3.72 -10.85 6.37
N MET A 173 2.74 -9.94 6.38
CA MET A 173 3.01 -8.51 6.38
C MET A 173 3.80 -8.08 7.62
N THR A 174 3.49 -8.65 8.79
CA THR A 174 4.23 -8.38 10.04
C THR A 174 5.66 -8.87 9.96
N LEU A 175 5.89 -10.07 9.42
CA LEU A 175 7.24 -10.60 9.20
C LEU A 175 8.04 -9.69 8.26
N GLY A 176 7.40 -9.16 7.21
CA GLY A 176 7.95 -8.14 6.32
C GLY A 176 8.37 -6.84 7.02
N ILE A 177 7.88 -6.52 8.21
CA ILE A 177 8.38 -5.36 8.95
C ILE A 177 9.64 -5.72 9.74
N ILE A 178 9.70 -6.94 10.27
CA ILE A 178 10.75 -7.40 11.18
C ILE A 178 12.06 -7.65 10.44
N ASP A 179 12.01 -8.18 9.21
CA ASP A 179 13.20 -8.45 8.40
C ASP A 179 13.91 -7.16 7.91
N ILE A 180 13.23 -6.01 7.92
CA ILE A 180 13.88 -4.71 7.69
C ILE A 180 14.67 -4.21 8.92
N VAL A 181 14.28 -4.62 10.13
CA VAL A 181 14.90 -4.15 11.38
C VAL A 181 16.16 -4.96 11.73
N TRP A 182 16.25 -6.20 11.24
CA TRP A 182 17.42 -7.09 11.39
C TRP A 182 18.22 -7.23 10.08
#